data_AF-A0A916YTH1-F1
#
_entry.id   AF-A0A916YTH1-F1
#
_cell.length_a   1.000
_cell.length_b   1.000
_cell.length_c   1.000
_cell.angle_alpha   90.00
_cell.angle_beta   90.00
_cell.angle_gamma   90.00
#
_symmetry.space_group_name_H-M   'P 1'
#
loop_
_entity.id
_entity.type
_entity.pdbx_description
1 polymer ?
#
loop_
_entity_poly.entity_id
_entity_poly.type
_entity_poly.pdbx_seq_one_letter_code
_entity_poly.pdbx_strand_id
1 'polypeptide(L)'
;MKKLTCMLTLVGAIMFGSTAAAAGNIGITYLGKLVQTDSPPIIDKGRVLIPLRVVSEALGAKVDWSQQSQTVTIDKWMQHMSLTLGQQVAIIEEKHANGTSKETVKLDVPVKAIHNRIYISVRFASEHFGYRVDWADRTVSIKSPMSDRERANLYTGDLTTARKIVIHAKTSGGGGHYEYPALETLHPTLNYDKEFLFPKGEAFRFFYIYGDETATLFEYKDDFPVATWQAHLDPYAADPFVQLLNGRFKDATGPMPDIGGPFLYYETGFSGPTSWESSGQVGMDGKVEVRAYKNKDAADVTHVSGTIAYSLPGEIRKEAVEIPKL
;
A
#
# COMPACT_ATOMS: atom_id res chain seq x y z
N MET A 1 -54.25 76.38 31.70
CA MET A 1 -54.02 75.39 32.79
C MET A 1 -54.22 73.99 32.23
N LYS A 2 -53.25 73.08 32.49
CA LYS A 2 -53.28 71.62 32.29
C LYS A 2 -53.26 71.10 30.83
N LYS A 3 -52.59 70.00 30.50
CA LYS A 3 -51.26 69.44 30.77
C LYS A 3 -51.09 68.33 29.71
N LEU A 4 -49.90 68.26 29.12
CA LEU A 4 -49.39 67.24 28.19
C LEU A 4 -49.59 65.80 28.71
N THR A 5 -49.84 64.85 27.82
CA THR A 5 -49.34 63.47 27.99
C THR A 5 -49.06 62.83 26.63
N CYS A 6 -47.76 62.74 26.29
CA CYS A 6 -47.21 61.91 25.23
C CYS A 6 -47.34 60.43 25.61
N MET A 7 -47.83 59.60 24.68
CA MET A 7 -47.74 58.14 24.79
C MET A 7 -46.61 57.68 23.87
N LEU A 8 -45.52 57.21 24.48
CA LEU A 8 -44.28 56.75 23.86
C LEU A 8 -44.44 55.25 23.53
N THR A 9 -44.51 54.88 22.25
CA THR A 9 -44.42 53.47 21.82
C THR A 9 -42.95 53.09 21.61
N LEU A 10 -42.46 52.21 22.48
CA LEU A 10 -41.10 51.67 22.46
C LEU A 10 -41.01 50.54 21.41
N VAL A 11 -40.31 50.79 20.30
CA VAL A 11 -39.95 49.75 19.32
C VAL A 11 -38.73 49.01 19.88
N GLY A 12 -38.93 47.77 20.34
CA GLY A 12 -37.85 46.88 20.77
C GLY A 12 -37.12 46.30 19.55
N ALA A 13 -35.90 46.78 19.28
CA ALA A 13 -35.00 46.17 18.32
C ALA A 13 -34.43 44.87 18.91
N ILE A 14 -34.93 43.71 18.46
CA ILE A 14 -34.33 42.41 18.77
C ILE A 14 -33.06 42.30 17.91
N MET A 15 -31.92 42.59 18.53
CA MET A 15 -30.60 42.28 17.99
C MET A 15 -30.44 40.76 17.98
N PHE A 16 -30.67 40.12 16.84
CA PHE A 16 -30.17 38.77 16.60
C PHE A 16 -28.65 38.86 16.44
N GLY A 17 -27.93 38.65 17.54
CA GLY A 17 -26.50 38.41 17.51
C GLY A 17 -26.24 37.06 16.84
N SER A 18 -25.89 37.07 15.57
CA SER A 18 -25.35 35.88 14.88
C SER A 18 -24.01 35.54 15.54
N THR A 19 -24.00 34.56 16.44
CA THR A 19 -22.74 33.92 16.84
C THR A 19 -22.24 33.13 15.64
N ALA A 20 -21.35 33.74 14.85
CA ALA A 20 -20.53 33.00 13.91
C ALA A 20 -19.67 32.04 14.74
N ALA A 21 -20.04 30.77 14.76
CA ALA A 21 -19.19 29.73 15.32
C ALA A 21 -17.88 29.75 14.54
N ALA A 22 -16.77 30.04 15.23
CA ALA A 22 -15.44 29.91 14.65
C ALA A 22 -15.31 28.48 14.13
N ALA A 23 -15.16 28.32 12.81
CA ALA A 23 -14.94 27.02 12.21
C ALA A 23 -13.66 26.42 12.82
N GLY A 24 -13.79 25.40 13.66
CA GLY A 24 -12.67 24.83 14.41
C GLY A 24 -11.54 24.33 13.50
N ASN A 25 -10.32 24.22 14.03
CA ASN A 25 -9.18 23.73 13.25
C ASN A 25 -9.45 22.34 12.66
N ILE A 26 -8.92 22.08 11.47
CA ILE A 26 -9.01 20.77 10.80
C ILE A 26 -7.83 19.91 11.27
N GLY A 27 -8.12 18.75 11.83
CA GLY A 27 -7.12 17.76 12.22
C GLY A 27 -6.69 16.87 11.05
N ILE A 28 -5.46 16.36 11.12
CA ILE A 28 -4.97 15.30 10.22
C ILE A 28 -4.36 14.22 11.08
N THR A 29 -4.76 12.97 10.85
CA THR A 29 -4.08 11.81 11.41
C THR A 29 -3.55 10.91 10.29
N TYR A 30 -2.35 10.38 10.48
CA TYR A 30 -1.75 9.35 9.65
C TYR A 30 -1.55 8.10 10.49
N LEU A 31 -2.18 6.99 10.08
CA LEU A 31 -2.12 5.70 10.79
C LEU A 31 -2.40 5.82 12.29
N GLY A 32 -3.39 6.66 12.65
CA GLY A 32 -3.81 6.92 14.03
C GLY A 32 -2.98 7.96 14.80
N LYS A 33 -1.90 8.48 14.23
CA LYS A 33 -1.08 9.54 14.85
C LYS A 33 -1.45 10.90 14.31
N LEU A 34 -1.48 11.92 15.18
CA LEU A 34 -1.69 13.30 14.78
C LEU A 34 -0.50 13.82 13.95
N VAL A 35 -0.78 14.38 12.78
CA VAL A 35 0.21 15.05 11.93
C VAL A 35 0.22 16.53 12.27
N GLN A 36 1.38 17.01 12.72
CA GLN A 36 1.58 18.45 12.95
C GLN A 36 1.83 19.15 11.62
N THR A 37 1.28 20.35 11.47
CA THR A 37 1.51 21.16 10.28
C THR A 37 1.67 22.63 10.65
N ASP A 38 2.61 23.28 9.98
CA ASP A 38 2.90 24.70 10.12
C ASP A 38 1.90 25.59 9.37
N SER A 39 0.95 24.98 8.63
CA SER A 39 -0.14 25.68 7.96
C SER A 39 -1.42 24.86 8.00
N PRO A 40 -2.55 25.44 8.44
CA PRO A 40 -3.76 24.67 8.65
C PRO A 40 -4.29 24.08 7.34
N PRO A 41 -4.85 22.86 7.36
CA PRO A 41 -5.62 22.34 6.25
C PRO A 41 -6.84 23.23 5.99
N ILE A 42 -7.33 23.22 4.76
CA ILE A 42 -8.50 24.00 4.37
C ILE A 42 -9.53 23.13 3.67
N ILE A 43 -10.79 23.57 3.69
CA ILE A 43 -11.84 22.95 2.87
C ILE A 43 -12.09 23.83 1.65
N ASP A 44 -12.01 23.23 0.47
CA ASP A 44 -12.41 23.85 -0.78
C ASP A 44 -13.32 22.91 -1.56
N LYS A 45 -14.49 23.40 -2.00
CA LYS A 45 -15.47 22.60 -2.75
C LYS A 45 -15.77 21.21 -2.14
N GLY A 46 -15.83 21.13 -0.81
CA GLY A 46 -16.08 19.87 -0.10
C GLY A 46 -14.91 18.88 -0.15
N ARG A 47 -13.68 19.34 -0.42
CA ARG A 47 -12.45 18.56 -0.32
C ARG A 47 -11.52 19.21 0.68
N VAL A 48 -10.84 18.40 1.48
CA VAL A 48 -9.76 18.88 2.36
C VAL A 48 -8.49 18.99 1.55
N LEU A 49 -7.90 20.18 1.54
CA LEU A 49 -6.60 20.43 0.96
C LEU A 49 -5.56 20.58 2.08
N ILE A 50 -4.38 20.00 1.84
CA ILE A 50 -3.27 19.99 2.78
C ILE A 50 -2.04 20.63 2.13
N PRO A 51 -1.16 21.27 2.91
CA PRO A 51 0.09 21.79 2.37
C PRO A 51 1.00 20.63 1.95
N LEU A 52 1.81 20.84 0.90
CA LEU A 52 2.72 19.81 0.35
C LEU A 52 3.62 19.14 1.39
N ARG A 53 4.06 19.89 2.41
CA ARG A 53 4.87 19.38 3.51
C ARG A 53 4.21 18.16 4.19
N VAL A 54 2.89 18.20 4.40
CA VAL A 54 2.15 17.09 5.02
C VAL A 54 2.22 15.84 4.16
N VAL A 55 2.15 15.97 2.83
CA VAL A 55 2.29 14.84 1.91
C VAL A 55 3.65 14.18 2.07
N SER A 56 4.72 14.99 2.12
CA SER A 56 6.08 14.46 2.26
C SER A 56 6.32 13.80 3.62
N GLU A 57 5.97 14.49 4.71
CA GLU A 57 6.24 14.03 6.07
C GLU A 57 5.35 12.84 6.48
N ALA A 58 4.05 12.89 6.15
CA ALA A 58 3.11 11.84 6.58
C ALA A 58 3.17 10.61 5.67
N LEU A 59 3.26 10.79 4.35
CA LEU A 59 3.25 9.67 3.40
C LEU A 59 4.65 9.17 3.06
N GLY A 60 5.73 9.78 3.57
CA GLY A 60 7.10 9.42 3.21
C GLY A 60 7.40 9.62 1.71
N ALA A 61 6.62 10.45 1.03
CA ALA A 61 6.80 10.76 -0.39
C ALA A 61 7.85 11.86 -0.56
N LYS A 62 8.64 11.77 -1.63
CA LYS A 62 9.48 12.89 -2.05
C LYS A 62 8.60 13.89 -2.78
N VAL A 63 8.63 15.15 -2.37
CA VAL A 63 7.83 16.20 -2.98
C VAL A 63 8.74 17.33 -3.45
N ASP A 64 8.57 17.74 -4.70
CA ASP A 64 9.28 18.86 -5.31
C ASP A 64 8.30 19.89 -5.88
N TRP A 65 8.70 21.16 -5.85
CA TRP A 65 7.94 22.25 -6.46
C TRP A 65 8.83 23.02 -7.44
N SER A 66 8.45 22.98 -8.72
CA SER A 66 9.07 23.77 -9.77
C SER A 66 8.36 25.11 -9.93
N GLN A 67 9.03 26.19 -9.53
CA GLN A 67 8.53 27.54 -9.74
C GLN A 67 8.45 27.91 -11.23
N GLN A 68 9.31 27.35 -12.07
CA GLN A 68 9.34 27.68 -13.51
C GLN A 68 8.11 27.12 -14.23
N SER A 69 7.79 25.85 -14.00
CA SER A 69 6.64 25.18 -14.64
C SER A 69 5.35 25.27 -13.82
N GLN A 70 5.42 25.81 -12.60
CA GLN A 70 4.33 25.83 -11.62
C GLN A 70 3.79 24.41 -11.36
N THR A 71 4.70 23.44 -11.22
CA THR A 71 4.36 22.01 -11.11
C THR A 71 4.83 21.47 -9.78
N VAL A 72 3.95 20.75 -9.11
CA VAL A 72 4.27 19.86 -7.99
C VAL A 72 4.59 18.48 -8.57
N THR A 73 5.72 17.91 -8.15
CA THR A 73 6.04 16.50 -8.39
C THR A 73 6.03 15.75 -7.06
N ILE A 74 5.34 14.62 -7.02
CA ILE A 74 5.23 13.74 -5.84
C ILE A 74 5.69 12.36 -6.29
N ASP A 75 6.82 11.92 -5.74
CA ASP A 75 7.42 10.62 -6.04
C ASP A 75 7.32 9.72 -4.81
N LYS A 76 6.75 8.53 -5.00
CA LYS A 76 6.85 7.44 -4.02
C LYS A 76 6.89 6.13 -4.80
N TRP A 77 7.86 5.27 -4.47
CA TRP A 77 8.12 4.05 -5.23
C TRP A 77 8.37 4.38 -6.72
N MET A 78 7.87 3.58 -7.68
CA MET A 78 7.94 3.87 -9.13
C MET A 78 6.81 4.77 -9.65
N GLN A 79 6.00 5.34 -8.76
CA GLN A 79 4.91 6.25 -9.14
C GLN A 79 5.35 7.71 -9.02
N HIS A 80 5.18 8.42 -10.13
CA HIS A 80 5.51 9.84 -10.29
C HIS A 80 4.23 10.61 -10.60
N MET A 81 3.78 11.45 -9.67
CA MET A 81 2.60 12.30 -9.87
C MET A 81 3.02 13.73 -10.13
N SER A 82 2.56 14.30 -11.24
CA SER A 82 2.76 15.70 -11.61
C SER A 82 1.45 16.46 -11.62
N LEU A 83 1.38 17.54 -10.84
CA LEU A 83 0.21 18.40 -10.72
C LEU A 83 0.59 19.86 -11.00
N THR A 84 0.00 20.46 -12.02
CA THR A 84 0.27 21.86 -12.39
C THR A 84 -0.73 22.79 -11.72
N LEU A 85 -0.24 23.92 -11.19
CA LEU A 85 -1.04 24.92 -10.50
C LEU A 85 -2.23 25.38 -11.35
N GLY A 86 -3.42 25.39 -10.74
CA GLY A 86 -4.66 25.80 -11.41
C GLY A 86 -5.22 24.80 -12.43
N GLN A 87 -4.47 23.76 -12.81
CA GLN A 87 -4.96 22.71 -13.70
C GLN A 87 -5.83 21.71 -12.92
N GLN A 88 -6.91 21.26 -13.56
CA GLN A 88 -7.85 20.29 -12.98
C GLN A 88 -7.50 18.84 -13.38
N VAL A 89 -6.25 18.59 -13.72
CA VAL A 89 -5.74 17.26 -14.04
C VAL A 89 -4.39 17.06 -13.37
N ALA A 90 -4.12 15.81 -13.04
CA ALA A 90 -2.81 15.32 -12.67
C ALA A 90 -2.34 14.32 -13.72
N ILE A 91 -1.02 14.27 -13.93
CA ILE A 91 -0.38 13.27 -14.75
C ILE A 91 0.26 12.27 -13.80
N ILE A 92 -0.04 10.99 -13.97
CA ILE A 92 0.56 9.89 -13.21
C ILE A 92 1.42 9.10 -14.18
N GLU A 93 2.71 8.97 -13.87
CA GLU A 93 3.67 8.19 -14.63
C GLU A 93 4.18 7.06 -13.75
N GLU A 94 4.20 5.84 -14.29
CA GLU A 94 4.77 4.68 -13.60
C GLU A 94 5.83 4.05 -14.49
N LYS A 95 7.03 3.87 -13.92
CA LYS A 95 8.17 3.35 -14.65
C LYS A 95 8.25 1.83 -14.55
N HIS A 96 8.30 1.18 -15.70
CA HIS A 96 8.46 -0.25 -15.89
C HIS A 96 9.79 -0.52 -16.60
N ALA A 97 10.23 -1.77 -16.61
CA ALA A 97 11.48 -2.16 -17.26
C ALA A 97 11.45 -1.93 -18.78
N ASN A 98 10.28 -2.04 -19.41
CA ASN A 98 10.07 -1.91 -20.86
C ASN A 98 9.55 -0.52 -21.29
N GLY A 99 9.32 0.42 -20.37
CA GLY A 99 8.80 1.74 -20.69
C GLY A 99 8.16 2.47 -19.51
N THR A 100 7.40 3.53 -19.81
CA THR A 100 6.67 4.32 -18.81
C THR A 100 5.20 4.36 -19.21
N SER A 101 4.32 3.92 -18.31
CA SER A 101 2.88 4.15 -18.47
C SER A 101 2.55 5.57 -18.02
N LYS A 102 1.64 6.22 -18.73
CA LYS A 102 1.21 7.59 -18.42
C LYS A 102 -0.31 7.66 -18.43
N GLU A 103 -0.87 8.13 -17.31
CA GLU A 103 -2.30 8.35 -17.13
C GLU A 103 -2.57 9.83 -16.85
N THR A 104 -3.70 10.34 -17.34
CA THR A 104 -4.21 11.67 -16.96
C THR A 104 -5.45 11.50 -16.10
N VAL A 105 -5.37 11.93 -14.85
CA VAL A 105 -6.44 11.80 -13.85
C VAL A 105 -7.08 13.16 -13.59
N LYS A 106 -8.41 13.21 -13.57
CA LYS A 106 -9.16 14.43 -13.25
C LYS A 106 -9.11 14.71 -11.74
N LEU A 107 -8.83 15.96 -11.39
CA LEU A 107 -8.87 16.43 -10.01
C LEU A 107 -10.26 17.00 -9.67
N ASP A 108 -10.77 16.66 -8.49
CA ASP A 108 -11.98 17.31 -7.96
C ASP A 108 -11.74 18.81 -7.67
N VAL A 109 -10.52 19.12 -7.22
CA VAL A 109 -10.07 20.47 -6.91
C VAL A 109 -8.64 20.63 -7.44
N PRO A 110 -8.35 21.67 -8.24
CA PRO A 110 -7.00 21.90 -8.75
C PRO A 110 -6.03 22.22 -7.61
N VAL A 111 -4.74 22.06 -7.88
CA VAL A 111 -3.68 22.55 -6.97
C VAL A 111 -3.86 24.05 -6.76
N LYS A 112 -3.70 24.51 -5.51
CA LYS A 112 -3.86 25.91 -5.13
C LYS A 112 -2.61 26.48 -4.48
N ALA A 113 -2.32 27.74 -4.79
CA ALA A 113 -1.34 28.54 -4.08
C ALA A 113 -2.08 29.51 -3.15
N ILE A 114 -1.85 29.40 -1.84
CA ILE A 114 -2.52 30.21 -0.82
C ILE A 114 -1.47 30.66 0.18
N HIS A 115 -1.33 31.98 0.37
CA HIS A 115 -0.33 32.58 1.25
C HIS A 115 1.08 31.99 1.06
N ASN A 116 1.52 31.90 -0.20
CA ASN A 116 2.82 31.35 -0.60
C ASN A 116 3.04 29.86 -0.24
N ARG A 117 1.95 29.10 -0.09
CA ARG A 117 1.99 27.65 0.13
C ARG A 117 1.15 26.94 -0.91
N ILE A 118 1.65 25.79 -1.36
CA ILE A 118 0.95 24.94 -2.31
C ILE A 118 0.10 23.92 -1.56
N TYR A 119 -1.15 23.79 -1.97
CA TYR A 119 -2.17 22.92 -1.38
C TYR A 119 -2.69 21.94 -2.41
N ILE A 120 -2.83 20.68 -1.99
CA ILE A 120 -3.37 19.59 -2.82
C ILE A 120 -4.42 18.82 -2.03
N SER A 121 -5.33 18.15 -2.75
CA SER A 121 -6.33 17.28 -2.14
C SER A 121 -5.66 16.12 -1.40
N VAL A 122 -5.92 16.00 -0.10
CA VAL A 122 -5.39 14.90 0.71
C VAL A 122 -5.83 13.53 0.20
N ARG A 123 -7.08 13.45 -0.29
CA ARG A 123 -7.63 12.21 -0.85
C ARG A 123 -6.85 11.79 -2.10
N PHE A 124 -6.68 12.71 -3.03
CA PHE A 124 -5.89 12.46 -4.24
C PHE A 124 -4.47 12.03 -3.89
N ALA A 125 -3.80 12.78 -3.00
CA ALA A 125 -2.42 12.50 -2.59
C ALA A 125 -2.24 11.12 -1.97
N SER A 126 -3.25 10.63 -1.23
CA SER A 126 -3.13 9.41 -0.42
C SER A 126 -3.69 8.18 -1.13
N GLU A 127 -4.86 8.28 -1.77
CA GLU A 127 -5.54 7.13 -2.40
C GLU A 127 -4.79 6.63 -3.64
N HIS A 128 -4.05 7.48 -4.34
CA HIS A 128 -3.19 7.04 -5.45
C HIS A 128 -2.03 6.14 -5.02
N PHE A 129 -1.58 6.27 -3.76
CA PHE A 129 -0.63 5.36 -3.15
C PHE A 129 -1.30 4.19 -2.41
N GLY A 130 -2.62 4.02 -2.55
CA GLY A 130 -3.36 2.90 -1.96
C GLY A 130 -3.83 3.11 -0.51
N TYR A 131 -3.58 4.26 0.11
CA TYR A 131 -4.11 4.57 1.44
C TYR A 131 -5.62 4.83 1.38
N ARG A 132 -6.32 4.59 2.49
CA ARG A 132 -7.72 5.00 2.64
C ARG A 132 -7.80 6.37 3.30
N VAL A 133 -8.77 7.18 2.89
CA VAL A 133 -8.99 8.52 3.48
C VAL A 133 -10.41 8.64 4.02
N ASP A 134 -10.50 8.77 5.35
CA ASP A 134 -11.74 9.00 6.08
C ASP A 134 -11.83 10.45 6.56
N TRP A 135 -13.06 10.91 6.76
CA TRP A 135 -13.37 12.22 7.32
C TRP A 135 -14.45 12.07 8.40
N ALA A 136 -14.11 12.41 9.64
CA ALA A 136 -15.02 12.43 10.78
C ALA A 136 -14.55 13.49 11.79
N ASP A 137 -15.48 14.14 12.49
CA ASP A 137 -15.17 15.07 13.59
C ASP A 137 -14.11 16.13 13.24
N ARG A 138 -14.23 16.71 12.05
CA ARG A 138 -13.29 17.70 11.47
C ARG A 138 -11.85 17.21 11.36
N THR A 139 -11.65 15.89 11.31
CA THR A 139 -10.34 15.24 11.22
C THR A 139 -10.29 14.38 9.96
N VAL A 140 -9.28 14.62 9.12
CA VAL A 140 -8.92 13.69 8.04
C VAL A 140 -8.09 12.57 8.63
N SER A 141 -8.47 11.33 8.36
CA SER A 141 -7.68 10.15 8.71
C SER A 141 -7.15 9.46 7.47
N ILE A 142 -5.83 9.50 7.29
CA ILE A 142 -5.10 8.70 6.29
C ILE A 142 -4.80 7.36 6.95
N LYS A 143 -5.37 6.28 6.41
CA LYS A 143 -5.38 4.95 7.00
C LYS A 143 -4.76 3.91 6.10
N SER A 144 -4.31 2.83 6.71
CA SER A 144 -3.93 1.60 6.04
C SER A 144 -5.04 1.09 5.11
N PRO A 145 -4.70 0.42 4.00
CA PRO A 145 -5.68 -0.36 3.25
C PRO A 145 -6.31 -1.48 4.10
N MET A 146 -5.58 -2.02 5.09
CA MET A 146 -6.07 -3.04 6.02
C MET A 146 -7.00 -2.46 7.09
N SER A 147 -7.88 -3.30 7.65
CA SER A 147 -8.57 -2.95 8.89
C SER A 147 -7.60 -2.84 10.08
N ASP A 148 -7.99 -2.10 11.12
CA ASP A 148 -7.18 -1.95 12.34
C ASP A 148 -6.85 -3.31 12.99
N ARG A 149 -7.79 -4.27 12.93
CA ARG A 149 -7.61 -5.62 13.44
C ARG A 149 -6.60 -6.42 12.62
N GLU A 150 -6.71 -6.39 11.28
CA GLU A 150 -5.76 -7.08 10.40
C GLU A 150 -4.36 -6.49 10.57
N ARG A 151 -4.26 -5.16 10.59
CA ARG A 151 -2.99 -4.47 10.83
C ARG A 151 -2.38 -4.85 12.17
N ALA A 152 -3.16 -4.84 13.25
CA ALA A 152 -2.68 -5.28 14.56
C ALA A 152 -2.17 -6.74 14.51
N ASN A 153 -2.95 -7.64 13.91
CA ASN A 153 -2.57 -9.05 13.76
C ASN A 153 -1.30 -9.25 12.91
N LEU A 154 -1.09 -8.42 11.89
CA LEU A 154 0.11 -8.46 11.06
C LEU A 154 1.37 -8.12 11.88
N TYR A 155 1.31 -7.03 12.66
CA TYR A 155 2.45 -6.56 13.45
C TYR A 155 2.68 -7.34 14.73
N THR A 156 1.62 -7.71 15.46
CA THR A 156 1.72 -8.28 16.80
C THR A 156 1.33 -9.76 16.89
N GLY A 157 0.79 -10.35 15.82
CA GLY A 157 0.45 -11.76 15.76
C GLY A 157 1.65 -12.69 15.61
N ASP A 158 1.39 -13.99 15.69
CA ASP A 158 2.39 -15.02 15.38
C ASP A 158 2.72 -15.06 13.88
N LEU A 159 3.75 -15.84 13.51
CA LEU A 159 4.18 -15.99 12.11
C LEU A 159 3.07 -16.51 11.21
N THR A 160 2.28 -17.48 11.70
CA THR A 160 1.17 -18.06 10.94
C THR A 160 0.15 -17.00 10.57
N THR A 161 -0.23 -16.17 11.53
CA THR A 161 -1.19 -15.09 11.35
C THR A 161 -0.65 -14.03 10.40
N ALA A 162 0.59 -13.57 10.62
CA ALA A 162 1.22 -12.56 9.79
C ALA A 162 1.38 -13.01 8.33
N ARG A 163 1.86 -14.24 8.11
CA ARG A 163 2.06 -14.80 6.76
C ARG A 163 0.75 -14.99 6.00
N LYS A 164 -0.32 -15.42 6.67
CA LYS A 164 -1.66 -15.46 6.05
C LYS A 164 -2.13 -14.09 5.58
N ILE A 165 -1.87 -13.04 6.36
CA ILE A 165 -2.26 -11.67 6.00
C ILE A 165 -1.47 -11.19 4.77
N VAL A 166 -0.15 -11.38 4.72
CA VAL A 166 0.65 -10.93 3.55
C VAL A 166 0.35 -11.74 2.29
N ILE A 167 0.12 -13.06 2.42
CA ILE A 167 -0.33 -13.91 1.31
C ILE A 167 -1.68 -13.41 0.79
N HIS A 168 -2.63 -13.15 1.69
CA HIS A 168 -3.94 -12.63 1.30
C HIS A 168 -3.81 -11.27 0.60
N ALA A 169 -3.06 -10.33 1.19
CA ALA A 169 -2.84 -9.01 0.62
C ALA A 169 -2.27 -9.07 -0.81
N LYS A 170 -1.35 -10.01 -1.08
CA LYS A 170 -0.75 -10.18 -2.41
C LYS A 170 -1.68 -10.88 -3.42
N THR A 171 -2.63 -11.70 -2.95
CA THR A 171 -3.48 -12.54 -3.81
C THR A 171 -4.88 -12.00 -4.06
N SER A 172 -5.41 -11.12 -3.19
CA SER A 172 -6.79 -10.61 -3.26
C SER A 172 -6.97 -9.34 -4.12
N GLY A 173 -6.07 -9.10 -5.08
CA GLY A 173 -6.14 -7.93 -5.96
C GLY A 173 -5.48 -6.65 -5.41
N GLY A 174 -4.79 -6.74 -4.26
CA GLY A 174 -3.85 -5.72 -3.82
C GLY A 174 -2.57 -5.81 -4.64
N GLY A 175 -2.47 -5.01 -5.70
CA GLY A 175 -1.18 -4.78 -6.36
C GLY A 175 -0.15 -4.34 -5.32
N GLY A 176 1.07 -4.85 -5.41
CA GLY A 176 2.19 -4.31 -4.64
C GLY A 176 2.71 -3.04 -5.30
N HIS A 177 3.45 -2.24 -4.54
CA HIS A 177 4.23 -1.14 -5.12
C HIS A 177 5.61 -1.63 -5.53
N TYR A 178 6.32 -0.88 -6.35
CA TYR A 178 7.63 -1.27 -6.85
C TYR A 178 8.67 -0.19 -6.53
N GLU A 179 9.77 -0.54 -5.88
CA GLU A 179 10.90 0.39 -5.65
C GLU A 179 11.80 0.56 -6.87
N TYR A 180 11.73 -0.39 -7.80
CA TYR A 180 12.50 -0.41 -9.04
C TYR A 180 11.57 -0.70 -10.21
N PRO A 181 11.95 -0.37 -11.46
CA PRO A 181 11.08 -0.59 -12.60
C PRO A 181 10.60 -2.04 -12.66
N ALA A 182 9.28 -2.23 -12.67
CA ALA A 182 8.69 -3.55 -12.65
C ALA A 182 9.07 -4.32 -13.92
N LEU A 183 9.46 -5.58 -13.77
CA LEU A 183 9.61 -6.47 -14.90
C LEU A 183 8.24 -6.84 -15.44
N GLU A 184 8.15 -6.97 -16.76
CA GLU A 184 6.96 -7.53 -17.40
C GLU A 184 6.85 -8.99 -16.99
N THR A 185 5.79 -9.34 -16.27
CA THR A 185 5.46 -10.74 -16.02
C THR A 185 5.10 -11.36 -17.37
N LEU A 186 6.04 -12.16 -17.90
CA LEU A 186 5.80 -12.97 -19.09
C LEU A 186 4.77 -14.05 -18.75
N HIS A 187 4.17 -14.71 -19.75
CA HIS A 187 3.38 -15.94 -19.54
C HIS A 187 3.64 -16.91 -20.70
N PRO A 188 4.90 -17.36 -20.94
CA PRO A 188 5.18 -18.34 -21.99
C PRO A 188 4.52 -19.69 -21.73
N THR A 189 4.04 -19.94 -20.52
CA THR A 189 3.28 -21.14 -20.16
C THR A 189 1.86 -20.76 -19.71
N LEU A 190 0.98 -21.75 -19.63
CA LEU A 190 -0.34 -21.60 -18.99
C LEU A 190 -0.27 -21.88 -17.48
N ASN A 191 0.93 -21.82 -16.88
CA ASN A 191 1.09 -21.98 -15.44
C ASN A 191 0.75 -20.67 -14.73
N TYR A 192 -0.17 -20.73 -13.77
CA TYR A 192 -0.60 -19.60 -12.95
C TYR A 192 -0.40 -19.85 -11.46
N ASP A 193 0.49 -20.79 -11.14
CA ASP A 193 0.80 -21.16 -9.78
C ASP A 193 1.43 -19.99 -9.03
N LYS A 194 1.12 -19.95 -7.75
CA LYS A 194 1.52 -18.89 -6.82
C LYS A 194 2.33 -19.53 -5.73
N GLU A 195 3.59 -19.19 -5.69
CA GLU A 195 4.52 -19.71 -4.71
C GLU A 195 5.01 -18.58 -3.82
N PHE A 196 5.01 -18.83 -2.52
CA PHE A 196 5.50 -17.91 -1.51
C PHE A 196 6.66 -18.58 -0.77
N LEU A 197 7.80 -17.90 -0.69
CA LEU A 197 8.91 -18.32 0.17
C LEU A 197 9.16 -17.29 1.25
N PHE A 198 9.07 -17.73 2.49
CA PHE A 198 9.38 -16.91 3.65
C PHE A 198 10.70 -17.37 4.24
N PRO A 199 11.72 -16.49 4.32
CA PRO A 199 12.90 -16.76 5.13
C PRO A 199 12.46 -17.15 6.55
N LYS A 200 13.17 -18.13 7.14
CA LYS A 200 12.82 -18.61 8.48
C LYS A 200 12.77 -17.45 9.49
N GLY A 201 11.64 -17.31 10.17
CA GLY A 201 11.36 -16.29 11.17
C GLY A 201 10.81 -14.97 10.62
N GLU A 202 10.60 -14.85 9.32
CA GLU A 202 10.17 -13.61 8.65
C GLU A 202 8.79 -13.76 8.00
N ALA A 203 7.99 -12.70 8.06
CA ALA A 203 6.67 -12.58 7.42
C ALA A 203 6.58 -11.33 6.54
N PHE A 204 7.33 -10.28 6.83
CA PHE A 204 7.37 -9.02 6.10
C PHE A 204 8.30 -9.06 4.90
N ARG A 205 9.23 -10.01 4.84
CA ARG A 205 10.09 -10.24 3.68
C ARG A 205 9.78 -11.62 3.11
N PHE A 206 9.43 -11.68 1.83
CA PHE A 206 9.09 -12.94 1.18
C PHE A 206 9.28 -12.88 -0.33
N PHE A 207 9.69 -14.01 -0.91
CA PHE A 207 9.63 -14.18 -2.35
C PHE A 207 8.23 -14.61 -2.77
N TYR A 208 7.79 -14.08 -3.89
CA TYR A 208 6.58 -14.48 -4.59
C TYR A 208 6.97 -14.84 -6.02
N ILE A 209 6.68 -16.07 -6.41
CA ILE A 209 6.86 -16.55 -7.78
C ILE A 209 5.46 -16.78 -8.36
N TYR A 210 5.26 -16.28 -9.56
CA TYR A 210 4.03 -16.48 -10.31
C TYR A 210 4.37 -17.19 -11.62
N GLY A 211 3.68 -18.29 -11.91
CA GLY A 211 3.82 -19.04 -13.17
C GLY A 211 5.23 -19.55 -13.46
N ASP A 212 6.04 -19.81 -12.43
CA ASP A 212 7.45 -20.26 -12.50
C ASP A 212 8.42 -19.30 -13.22
N GLU A 213 8.01 -18.07 -13.50
CA GLU A 213 8.72 -17.21 -14.45
C GLU A 213 9.25 -15.91 -13.87
N THR A 214 8.57 -15.33 -12.89
CA THR A 214 8.94 -14.04 -12.32
C THR A 214 9.05 -14.18 -10.82
N ALA A 215 10.29 -14.23 -10.34
CA ALA A 215 10.56 -14.16 -8.91
C ALA A 215 10.57 -12.70 -8.47
N THR A 216 9.76 -12.38 -7.48
CA THR A 216 9.69 -11.05 -6.89
C THR A 216 9.96 -11.14 -5.40
N LEU A 217 10.95 -10.40 -4.90
CA LEU A 217 11.08 -10.17 -3.47
C LEU A 217 10.16 -9.01 -3.07
N PHE A 218 9.22 -9.30 -2.18
CA PHE A 218 8.42 -8.30 -1.50
C PHE A 218 8.95 -8.05 -0.09
N GLU A 219 8.96 -6.78 0.27
CA GLU A 219 9.18 -6.29 1.63
C GLU A 219 7.98 -5.44 2.05
N TYR A 220 7.49 -5.66 3.25
CA TYR A 220 6.34 -4.95 3.77
C TYR A 220 6.75 -3.59 4.32
N LYS A 221 6.36 -2.51 3.65
CA LYS A 221 6.72 -1.12 3.97
C LYS A 221 5.46 -0.26 3.96
N ASP A 222 5.29 0.59 4.97
CA ASP A 222 4.15 1.50 5.12
C ASP A 222 2.75 0.88 5.03
N ASP A 223 2.57 -0.34 5.52
CA ASP A 223 1.33 -1.13 5.38
C ASP A 223 1.05 -1.66 3.95
N PHE A 224 2.07 -1.78 3.10
CA PHE A 224 1.96 -2.35 1.75
C PHE A 224 3.07 -3.37 1.45
N PRO A 225 2.80 -4.40 0.63
CA PRO A 225 3.86 -5.18 0.01
C PRO A 225 4.53 -4.34 -1.07
N VAL A 226 5.84 -4.14 -0.95
CA VAL A 226 6.66 -3.38 -1.89
C VAL A 226 7.69 -4.32 -2.52
N ALA A 227 7.65 -4.48 -3.83
CA ALA A 227 8.63 -5.22 -4.61
C ALA A 227 9.95 -4.46 -4.61
N THR A 228 10.98 -5.05 -4.01
CA THR A 228 12.32 -4.44 -3.90
C THR A 228 13.36 -5.12 -4.76
N TRP A 229 13.03 -6.29 -5.30
CA TRP A 229 13.82 -6.97 -6.31
C TRP A 229 12.94 -7.86 -7.18
N GLN A 230 13.28 -7.99 -8.45
CA GLN A 230 12.66 -8.94 -9.38
C GLN A 230 13.70 -9.56 -10.31
N ALA A 231 13.43 -10.78 -10.78
CA ALA A 231 14.13 -11.38 -11.91
C ALA A 231 13.26 -12.39 -12.65
N HIS A 232 13.60 -12.64 -13.91
CA HIS A 232 13.00 -13.72 -14.68
C HIS A 232 13.75 -15.04 -14.46
N LEU A 233 12.98 -16.08 -14.18
CA LEU A 233 13.42 -17.47 -14.14
C LEU A 233 13.23 -18.12 -15.53
N ASP A 234 13.87 -19.27 -15.75
CA ASP A 234 13.58 -20.10 -16.92
C ASP A 234 12.46 -21.09 -16.57
N PRO A 235 11.24 -20.92 -17.12
CA PRO A 235 10.10 -21.77 -16.78
C PRO A 235 10.24 -23.21 -17.30
N TYR A 236 11.26 -23.50 -18.13
CA TYR A 236 11.52 -24.84 -18.66
C TYR A 236 12.75 -25.51 -18.01
N ALA A 237 13.41 -24.83 -17.07
CA ALA A 237 14.61 -25.32 -16.41
C ALA A 237 14.28 -26.10 -15.12
N ALA A 238 15.24 -26.12 -14.20
CA ALA A 238 15.08 -26.71 -12.88
C ALA A 238 14.00 -25.98 -12.07
N ASP A 239 13.59 -26.57 -10.96
CA ASP A 239 12.70 -25.98 -9.95
C ASP A 239 13.00 -24.48 -9.70
N PRO A 240 11.98 -23.59 -9.70
CA PRO A 240 12.14 -22.14 -9.53
C PRO A 240 12.96 -21.76 -8.30
N PHE A 241 12.85 -22.50 -7.20
CA PHE A 241 13.59 -22.22 -5.96
C PHE A 241 15.06 -22.59 -6.12
N VAL A 242 15.35 -23.72 -6.77
CA VAL A 242 16.72 -24.14 -7.08
C VAL A 242 17.39 -23.12 -8.00
N GLN A 243 16.66 -22.56 -8.97
CA GLN A 243 17.16 -21.48 -9.81
C GLN A 243 17.51 -20.24 -8.98
N LEU A 244 16.57 -19.78 -8.15
CA LEU A 244 16.74 -18.61 -7.30
C LEU A 244 17.94 -18.76 -6.33
N LEU A 245 18.03 -19.88 -5.60
CA LEU A 245 19.10 -20.15 -4.64
C LEU A 245 20.49 -20.24 -5.28
N ASN A 246 20.56 -20.71 -6.53
CA ASN A 246 21.82 -20.82 -7.26
C ASN A 246 22.15 -19.59 -8.10
N GLY A 247 21.37 -18.50 -7.99
CA GLY A 247 21.60 -17.28 -8.76
C GLY A 247 21.38 -17.45 -10.28
N ARG A 248 20.53 -18.39 -10.70
CA ARG A 248 20.25 -18.68 -12.10
C ARG A 248 18.97 -17.96 -12.53
N PHE A 249 19.10 -16.73 -12.99
CA PHE A 249 18.00 -15.91 -13.50
C PHE A 249 18.53 -14.89 -14.51
N LYS A 250 17.61 -14.23 -15.23
CA LYS A 250 17.89 -13.17 -16.20
C LYS A 250 17.07 -11.92 -15.88
N ASP A 251 17.42 -10.81 -16.52
CA ASP A 251 16.68 -9.54 -16.47
C ASP A 251 16.33 -9.09 -15.04
N ALA A 252 17.30 -8.86 -14.16
CA ALA A 252 17.01 -8.49 -12.78
C ALA A 252 16.86 -6.97 -12.56
N THR A 253 15.95 -6.57 -11.67
CA THR A 253 15.81 -5.19 -11.18
C THR A 253 15.91 -5.14 -9.66
N GLY A 254 16.47 -4.05 -9.12
CA GLY A 254 16.73 -3.89 -7.70
C GLY A 254 18.06 -4.54 -7.23
N PRO A 255 18.46 -4.31 -5.97
CA PRO A 255 19.64 -4.90 -5.39
C PRO A 255 19.44 -6.40 -5.17
N MET A 256 20.45 -7.20 -5.51
CA MET A 256 20.43 -8.65 -5.30
C MET A 256 20.16 -8.97 -3.82
N PRO A 257 19.09 -9.71 -3.50
CA PRO A 257 18.76 -9.99 -2.12
C PRO A 257 19.67 -11.06 -1.52
N ASP A 258 19.80 -11.05 -0.18
CA ASP A 258 20.34 -12.20 0.53
C ASP A 258 19.29 -13.32 0.54
N ILE A 259 19.59 -14.41 -0.16
CA ILE A 259 18.69 -15.58 -0.34
C ILE A 259 19.14 -16.74 0.58
N GLY A 260 19.99 -16.46 1.58
CA GLY A 260 20.50 -17.46 2.51
C GLY A 260 19.46 -17.89 3.56
N GLY A 261 19.30 -19.20 3.74
CA GLY A 261 18.57 -19.78 4.86
C GLY A 261 17.55 -20.85 4.45
N PRO A 262 17.00 -21.60 5.42
CA PRO A 262 15.82 -22.40 5.15
C PRO A 262 14.61 -21.49 4.97
N PHE A 263 13.73 -21.87 4.06
CA PHE A 263 12.48 -21.17 3.81
C PHE A 263 11.30 -22.04 4.23
N LEU A 264 10.25 -21.41 4.76
CA LEU A 264 8.91 -21.97 4.63
C LEU A 264 8.49 -21.70 3.17
N TYR A 265 7.95 -22.71 2.49
CA TYR A 265 7.23 -22.49 1.24
C TYR A 265 5.73 -22.76 1.41
N TYR A 266 4.93 -21.98 0.69
CA TYR A 266 3.51 -22.20 0.49
C TYR A 266 3.20 -21.99 -0.98
N GLU A 267 2.55 -22.97 -1.58
CA GLU A 267 2.19 -22.99 -2.99
C GLU A 267 0.68 -23.16 -3.12
N THR A 268 0.09 -22.48 -4.10
CA THR A 268 -1.28 -22.75 -4.52
C THR A 268 -1.46 -22.52 -6.02
N GLY A 269 -2.29 -23.35 -6.64
CA GLY A 269 -2.53 -23.35 -8.07
C GLY A 269 -3.89 -23.90 -8.44
N PHE A 270 -4.27 -23.69 -9.68
CA PHE A 270 -5.48 -24.28 -10.24
C PHE A 270 -5.37 -24.49 -11.75
N SER A 271 -6.08 -25.49 -12.26
CA SER A 271 -6.22 -25.76 -13.69
C SER A 271 -7.61 -26.30 -13.96
N GLY A 272 -8.46 -25.49 -14.60
CA GLY A 272 -9.87 -25.78 -14.78
C GLY A 272 -10.56 -26.03 -13.43
N PRO A 273 -11.22 -27.19 -13.22
CA PRO A 273 -11.86 -27.53 -11.95
C PRO A 273 -10.89 -28.04 -10.88
N THR A 274 -9.64 -28.35 -11.25
CA THR A 274 -8.62 -28.89 -10.34
C THR A 274 -7.92 -27.75 -9.59
N SER A 275 -7.61 -27.96 -8.32
CA SER A 275 -6.84 -27.01 -7.51
C SER A 275 -5.92 -27.72 -6.52
N TRP A 276 -4.83 -27.06 -6.15
CA TRP A 276 -3.88 -27.57 -5.18
C TRP A 276 -3.41 -26.47 -4.24
N GLU A 277 -3.06 -26.91 -3.03
CA GLU A 277 -2.23 -26.15 -2.11
C GLU A 277 -1.23 -27.08 -1.45
N SER A 278 -0.01 -26.61 -1.25
CA SER A 278 1.03 -27.36 -0.57
C SER A 278 1.86 -26.45 0.33
N SER A 279 2.44 -27.03 1.38
CA SER A 279 3.34 -26.30 2.27
C SER A 279 4.43 -27.20 2.82
N GLY A 280 5.56 -26.61 3.13
CA GLY A 280 6.69 -27.34 3.66
C GLY A 280 7.92 -26.47 3.83
N GLN A 281 9.08 -27.06 3.61
CA GLN A 281 10.35 -26.40 3.84
C GLN A 281 11.25 -26.51 2.61
N VAL A 282 11.94 -25.44 2.26
CA VAL A 282 13.06 -25.47 1.31
C VAL A 282 14.35 -25.41 2.12
N GLY A 283 15.19 -26.44 1.96
CA GLY A 283 16.52 -26.52 2.57
C GLY A 283 17.53 -25.60 1.88
N MET A 284 18.70 -25.42 2.52
CA MET A 284 19.79 -24.62 1.95
C MET A 284 20.38 -25.22 0.65
N ASP A 285 20.17 -26.51 0.43
CA ASP A 285 20.56 -27.22 -0.79
C ASP A 285 19.49 -27.14 -1.90
N GLY A 286 18.43 -26.34 -1.69
CA GLY A 286 17.31 -26.22 -2.59
C GLY A 286 16.36 -27.42 -2.60
N LYS A 287 16.55 -28.40 -1.71
CA LYS A 287 15.61 -29.52 -1.62
C LYS A 287 14.32 -29.07 -0.95
N VAL A 288 13.21 -29.37 -1.63
CA VAL A 288 11.86 -29.16 -1.13
C VAL A 288 11.43 -30.38 -0.31
N GLU A 289 11.07 -30.15 0.94
CA GLU A 289 10.42 -31.11 1.82
C GLU A 289 8.93 -30.74 1.93
N VAL A 290 8.09 -31.43 1.16
CA VAL A 290 6.62 -31.29 1.24
C VAL A 290 6.13 -31.87 2.56
N ARG A 291 5.49 -31.06 3.41
CA ARG A 291 4.97 -31.49 4.71
C ARG A 291 3.46 -31.69 4.71
N ALA A 292 2.75 -30.93 3.89
CA ALA A 292 1.31 -31.07 3.73
C ALA A 292 0.88 -30.67 2.32
N TYR A 293 -0.18 -31.30 1.85
CA TYR A 293 -0.85 -30.94 0.60
C TYR A 293 -2.35 -31.16 0.70
N LYS A 294 -3.09 -30.43 -0.12
CA LYS A 294 -4.51 -30.62 -0.38
C LYS A 294 -4.78 -30.40 -1.86
N ASN A 295 -5.21 -31.45 -2.54
CA ASN A 295 -5.47 -31.46 -3.97
C ASN A 295 -6.93 -31.80 -4.20
N LYS A 296 -7.65 -30.97 -4.95
CA LYS A 296 -9.01 -31.22 -5.41
C LYS A 296 -8.98 -31.52 -6.89
N ASP A 297 -9.50 -32.67 -7.30
CA ASP A 297 -9.54 -33.10 -8.69
C ASP A 297 -10.80 -32.60 -9.43
N ALA A 298 -10.89 -32.95 -10.72
CA ALA A 298 -12.02 -32.57 -11.57
C ALA A 298 -13.36 -33.22 -11.18
N ALA A 299 -13.34 -34.27 -10.36
CA ALA A 299 -14.52 -34.95 -9.84
C ALA A 299 -14.95 -34.40 -8.46
N ASP A 300 -14.35 -33.30 -8.01
CA ASP A 300 -14.55 -32.71 -6.67
C ASP A 300 -14.09 -33.63 -5.52
N VAL A 301 -13.20 -34.58 -5.79
CA VAL A 301 -12.58 -35.43 -4.78
C VAL A 301 -11.35 -34.71 -4.22
N THR A 302 -11.29 -34.59 -2.89
CA THR A 302 -10.18 -33.92 -2.20
C THR A 302 -9.24 -34.94 -1.56
N HIS A 303 -7.97 -34.92 -1.97
CA HIS A 303 -6.87 -35.69 -1.40
C HIS A 303 -6.06 -34.80 -0.45
N VAL A 304 -5.82 -35.26 0.79
CA VAL A 304 -5.11 -34.49 1.82
C VAL A 304 -4.02 -35.33 2.47
N SER A 305 -2.88 -34.72 2.72
CA SER A 305 -1.85 -35.24 3.64
C SER A 305 -1.37 -34.11 4.55
N GLY A 306 -1.19 -34.41 5.83
CA GLY A 306 -0.74 -33.44 6.83
C GLY A 306 -1.74 -32.30 7.06
N THR A 307 -1.24 -31.15 7.53
CA THR A 307 -2.01 -29.92 7.72
C THR A 307 -1.20 -28.77 7.14
N ILE A 308 -1.82 -27.97 6.25
CA ILE A 308 -1.17 -26.80 5.66
C ILE A 308 -0.72 -25.85 6.78
N ALA A 309 0.59 -25.59 6.80
CA ALA A 309 1.23 -24.80 7.84
C ALA A 309 1.84 -23.54 7.23
N TYR A 310 1.73 -22.43 7.97
CA TYR A 310 2.31 -21.14 7.61
C TYR A 310 3.50 -20.80 8.53
N SER A 311 4.00 -21.80 9.25
CA SER A 311 5.23 -21.73 10.03
C SER A 311 5.85 -23.12 10.15
N LEU A 312 7.17 -23.15 10.24
CA LEU A 312 7.93 -24.36 10.49
C LEU A 312 7.80 -24.78 11.96
N PRO A 313 7.97 -26.08 12.30
CA PRO A 313 7.94 -26.51 13.69
C PRO A 313 8.97 -25.78 14.56
N GLY A 314 8.51 -25.17 15.65
CA GLY A 314 9.36 -24.39 16.57
C GLY A 314 9.93 -23.11 15.97
N GLU A 315 9.37 -22.60 14.86
CA GLU A 315 9.82 -21.36 14.25
C GLU A 315 9.49 -20.14 15.12
N ILE A 316 10.48 -19.28 15.33
CA ILE A 316 10.36 -18.07 16.13
C ILE A 316 10.43 -16.85 15.21
N ARG A 317 9.51 -15.90 15.41
CA ARG A 317 9.47 -14.63 14.68
C ARG A 317 10.70 -13.77 15.02
N LYS A 318 11.40 -13.28 14.00
CA LYS A 318 12.58 -12.39 14.12
C LYS A 318 12.23 -10.91 14.08
N GLU A 319 11.14 -10.57 13.40
CA GLU A 319 10.77 -9.19 13.10
C GLU A 319 10.32 -8.44 14.34
N ALA A 320 10.76 -7.19 14.46
CA ALA A 320 10.33 -6.31 15.52
C ALA A 320 8.82 -6.01 15.40
N VAL A 321 8.11 -6.20 16.51
CA VAL A 321 6.67 -6.00 16.68
C VAL A 321 6.34 -4.52 16.94
N GLU A 322 7.12 -3.60 16.35
CA GLU A 322 6.80 -2.18 16.43
C GLU A 322 6.07 -1.77 15.16
N ILE A 323 4.79 -1.42 15.32
CA ILE A 323 4.04 -0.70 14.29
C ILE A 323 4.89 0.50 13.88
N PRO A 324 5.25 0.65 12.59
CA PRO A 324 6.13 1.72 12.13
C PRO A 324 5.67 3.06 12.70
N LYS A 325 6.51 3.59 13.60
CA LYS A 325 6.35 4.92 14.14
C LYS A 325 7.09 5.82 13.16
N LEU A 326 6.35 6.69 12.45
CA LEU A 326 6.93 7.99 12.05
C LEU A 326 7.71 8.56 13.22
#